data_AF-A0AAU7JXI5-F1
#
_entry.id   AF-A0AAU7JXI5-F1
#
_cell.length_a   1.000
_cell.length_b   1.000
_cell.length_c   1.000
_cell.angle_alpha   90.00
_cell.angle_beta   90.00
_cell.angle_gamma   90.00
#
_symmetry.space_group_name_H-M   'P 1'
#
loop_
_entity.id
_entity.type
_entity.pdbx_description
1 polymer ?
#
loop_
_entity_poly.entity_id
_entity_poly.type
_entity_poly.pdbx_seq_one_letter_code
_entity_poly.pdbx_strand_id
1 'polypeptide(L)'
;MAAKLGLGLAAAAAAAEAALVYLGRTYGSSAEERTKQLPGDDLIAEARVQTDHAITIEAPPAAVWPWLVQMGWGRGAWYTARWVDRLLFPENGPSADRILPELQDICVGMFIPDGPPETKTGLHVVEIQPERALVLRSNSHLPMNWRDRATLDWTWVFVLTPVDDGQRTRYHFRSRWVTDPWWFTLGGWLGIVPADFLMSRDHLRGVKRRAEELTHDH
;
A
#
# COMPACT_ATOMS: atom_id res chain seq x y z
N MET A 1 20.14 -27.56 -29.44
CA MET A 1 20.60 -27.16 -28.10
C MET A 1 20.05 -25.78 -27.72
N ALA A 2 20.21 -24.74 -28.56
CA ALA A 2 19.69 -23.39 -28.32
C ALA A 2 18.17 -23.30 -28.02
N ALA A 3 17.32 -24.04 -28.74
CA ALA A 3 15.87 -24.03 -28.50
C ALA A 3 15.46 -24.58 -27.11
N LYS A 4 16.19 -25.57 -26.59
CA LYS A 4 15.94 -26.14 -25.25
C LYS A 4 16.40 -25.20 -24.13
N LEU A 5 17.51 -24.49 -24.35
CA LEU A 5 17.98 -23.43 -23.45
C LEU A 5 17.02 -22.24 -23.43
N GLY A 6 16.49 -21.82 -24.59
CA GLY A 6 15.49 -20.75 -24.67
C GLY A 6 14.17 -21.10 -23.96
N LEU A 7 13.70 -22.34 -24.09
CA LEU A 7 12.49 -22.81 -23.40
C LEU A 7 12.68 -22.87 -21.87
N GLY A 8 13.86 -23.30 -21.42
CA GLY A 8 14.19 -23.35 -19.99
C GLY A 8 14.24 -21.97 -19.33
N LEU A 9 14.83 -20.98 -20.01
CA LEU A 9 14.86 -19.59 -19.51
C LEU A 9 13.46 -18.96 -19.47
N ALA A 10 12.64 -19.19 -20.48
CA ALA A 10 11.26 -18.69 -20.51
C ALA A 10 10.42 -19.30 -19.36
N ALA A 11 10.56 -20.61 -19.11
CA ALA A 11 9.86 -21.27 -18.01
C ALA A 11 10.30 -20.73 -16.64
N ALA A 12 11.60 -20.50 -16.44
CA ALA A 12 12.13 -19.94 -15.20
C ALA A 12 11.63 -18.51 -14.97
N ALA A 13 11.62 -17.66 -16.01
CA ALA A 13 11.09 -16.31 -15.93
C ALA A 13 9.59 -16.30 -15.59
N ALA A 14 8.79 -17.15 -16.24
CA ALA A 14 7.37 -17.27 -15.95
C ALA A 14 7.09 -17.75 -14.53
N ALA A 15 7.88 -18.71 -14.02
CA ALA A 15 7.76 -19.18 -12.64
C ALA A 15 8.14 -18.10 -11.62
N ALA A 16 9.20 -17.33 -11.88
CA ALA A 16 9.60 -16.21 -11.05
C ALA A 16 8.52 -15.11 -11.00
N GLU A 17 7.95 -14.77 -12.16
CA GLU A 17 6.86 -13.80 -12.27
C GLU A 17 5.62 -14.28 -11.51
N ALA A 18 5.21 -15.53 -11.70
CA ALA A 18 4.08 -16.11 -10.97
C ALA A 18 4.29 -16.09 -9.45
N ALA A 19 5.52 -16.34 -8.98
CA ALA A 19 5.87 -16.26 -7.57
C ALA A 19 5.82 -14.81 -7.04
N LEU A 20 6.30 -13.83 -7.81
CA LEU A 20 6.24 -12.41 -7.46
C LEU A 20 4.80 -11.91 -7.41
N VAL A 21 3.98 -12.27 -8.39
CA VAL A 21 2.55 -11.94 -8.38
C VAL A 21 1.86 -12.58 -7.19
N TYR A 22 2.16 -13.85 -6.88
CA TYR A 22 1.61 -14.49 -5.69
C TYR A 22 1.99 -13.74 -4.42
N LEU A 23 3.28 -13.45 -4.22
CA LEU A 23 3.76 -12.70 -3.07
C LEU A 23 3.17 -11.30 -2.98
N GLY A 24 3.06 -10.59 -4.10
CA GLY A 24 2.46 -9.26 -4.19
C GLY A 24 0.95 -9.23 -3.97
N ARG A 25 0.29 -10.38 -3.92
CA ARG A 25 -1.11 -10.47 -3.52
C ARG A 25 -1.31 -10.87 -2.08
N THR A 26 -0.37 -11.60 -1.48
CA THR A 26 -0.63 -12.34 -0.24
C THR A 26 0.44 -12.20 0.84
N TYR A 27 1.46 -11.37 0.66
CA TYR A 27 2.59 -11.34 1.60
C TYR A 27 2.14 -11.09 3.05
N GLY A 28 2.37 -12.10 3.90
CA GLY A 28 2.08 -12.05 5.33
C GLY A 28 0.60 -12.16 5.71
N SER A 29 -0.34 -12.08 4.76
CA SER A 29 -1.79 -12.24 5.02
C SER A 29 -2.24 -13.70 5.03
N SER A 30 -3.25 -14.01 5.85
CA SER A 30 -3.90 -15.31 5.91
C SER A 30 -5.04 -15.42 4.88
N ALA A 31 -5.47 -16.65 4.56
CA ALA A 31 -6.62 -16.85 3.67
C ALA A 31 -7.91 -16.25 4.23
N GLU A 32 -8.09 -16.29 5.56
CA GLU A 32 -9.23 -15.70 6.25
C GLU A 32 -9.22 -14.17 6.17
N GLU A 33 -8.05 -13.54 6.37
CA GLU A 33 -7.92 -12.08 6.24
C GLU A 33 -8.29 -11.59 4.84
N ARG A 34 -7.92 -12.35 3.80
CA ARG A 34 -8.23 -12.01 2.41
C ARG A 34 -9.71 -12.09 2.04
N THR A 35 -10.49 -12.91 2.75
CA THR A 35 -11.93 -13.05 2.49
C THR A 35 -12.79 -12.19 3.39
N LYS A 36 -12.22 -11.60 4.46
CA LYS A 36 -12.93 -10.64 5.32
C LYS A 36 -13.31 -9.39 4.54
N GLN A 37 -14.52 -8.90 4.81
CA GLN A 37 -14.94 -7.57 4.39
C GLN A 37 -14.27 -6.53 5.28
N LEU A 38 -13.66 -5.52 4.67
CA LEU A 38 -13.00 -4.40 5.33
C LEU A 38 -13.73 -3.08 5.04
N PRO A 39 -13.55 -2.04 5.86
CA PRO A 39 -14.04 -0.69 5.55
C PRO A 39 -13.57 -0.22 4.16
N GLY A 40 -14.46 0.39 3.39
CA GLY A 40 -14.18 0.88 2.04
C GLY A 40 -14.25 -0.18 0.92
N ASP A 41 -14.47 -1.46 1.23
CA ASP A 41 -14.64 -2.52 0.22
C ASP A 41 -15.84 -2.30 -0.72
N ASP A 42 -16.82 -1.52 -0.28
CA ASP A 42 -18.02 -1.12 -1.02
C ASP A 42 -17.74 -0.01 -2.05
N LEU A 43 -16.68 0.78 -1.87
CA LEU A 43 -16.28 1.84 -2.81
C LEU A 43 -15.90 1.27 -4.19
N ILE A 44 -15.35 0.06 -4.21
CA ILE A 44 -15.04 -0.70 -5.43
C ILE A 44 -15.57 -2.13 -5.24
N ALA A 45 -16.89 -2.29 -5.23
CA ALA A 45 -17.55 -3.58 -4.97
C ALA A 45 -17.04 -4.72 -5.88
N GLU A 46 -16.83 -4.46 -7.17
CA GLU A 46 -16.32 -5.42 -8.16
C GLU A 46 -14.88 -5.11 -8.57
N ALA A 47 -13.95 -5.16 -7.61
CA ALA A 47 -12.54 -4.93 -7.89
C ALA A 47 -11.97 -6.02 -8.81
N ARG A 48 -11.20 -5.61 -9.82
CA ARG A 48 -10.55 -6.55 -10.75
C ARG A 48 -9.25 -7.11 -10.19
N VAL A 49 -8.59 -6.35 -9.33
CA VAL A 49 -7.40 -6.78 -8.59
C VAL A 49 -7.56 -6.41 -7.13
N GLN A 50 -7.15 -7.35 -6.27
CA GLN A 50 -7.04 -7.17 -4.83
C GLN A 50 -5.71 -7.77 -4.35
N THR A 51 -4.99 -7.00 -3.53
CA THR A 51 -3.81 -7.42 -2.79
C THR A 51 -4.05 -7.24 -1.30
N ASP A 52 -3.55 -8.16 -0.49
CA ASP A 52 -3.68 -8.17 0.95
C ASP A 52 -2.34 -8.50 1.58
N HIS A 53 -1.83 -7.55 2.34
CA HIS A 53 -0.55 -7.63 3.03
C HIS A 53 -0.75 -7.47 4.52
N ALA A 54 -0.08 -8.27 5.34
CA ALA A 54 -0.25 -8.13 6.78
C ALA A 54 0.99 -8.52 7.58
N ILE A 55 1.19 -7.84 8.71
CA ILE A 55 2.26 -8.12 9.68
C ILE A 55 1.73 -7.92 11.09
N THR A 56 2.35 -8.59 12.06
CA THR A 56 2.12 -8.29 13.48
C THR A 56 3.20 -7.33 13.97
N ILE A 57 2.77 -6.26 14.62
CA ILE A 57 3.62 -5.23 15.23
C ILE A 57 3.54 -5.42 16.75
N GLU A 58 4.69 -5.45 17.41
CA GLU A 58 4.83 -5.58 18.86
C GLU A 58 4.59 -4.23 19.56
N ALA A 59 3.47 -3.58 19.21
CA ALA A 59 3.04 -2.30 19.75
C ALA A 59 1.50 -2.20 19.68
N PRO A 60 0.84 -1.48 20.60
CA PRO A 60 -0.60 -1.26 20.58
C PRO A 60 -1.03 -0.40 19.38
N PRO A 61 -2.30 -0.47 18.93
CA PRO A 61 -2.78 0.31 17.79
C PRO A 61 -2.56 1.82 17.94
N ALA A 62 -2.66 2.35 19.17
CA ALA A 62 -2.39 3.75 19.50
C ALA A 62 -0.95 4.20 19.18
N ALA A 63 0.03 3.30 19.21
CA ALA A 63 1.42 3.59 18.85
C ALA A 63 1.67 3.47 17.33
N VAL A 64 0.86 2.66 16.63
CA VAL A 64 0.93 2.47 15.17
C VAL A 64 0.21 3.60 14.42
N TRP A 65 -0.95 4.01 14.93
CA TRP A 65 -1.87 4.95 14.28
C TRP A 65 -1.24 6.28 13.83
N PRO A 66 -0.42 6.97 14.65
CA PRO A 66 0.21 8.24 14.26
C PRO A 66 1.06 8.14 12.99
N TRP A 67 1.71 6.99 12.77
CA TRP A 67 2.50 6.75 11.56
C TRP A 67 1.63 6.66 10.31
N LEU A 68 0.44 6.04 10.41
CA LEU A 68 -0.51 5.97 9.30
C LEU A 68 -1.05 7.34 8.92
N VAL A 69 -1.45 8.11 9.94
CA VAL A 69 -2.06 9.43 9.77
C VAL A 69 -1.11 10.41 9.08
N GLN A 70 0.17 10.39 9.45
CA GLN A 70 1.14 11.31 8.85
C GLN A 70 1.71 10.79 7.53
N MET A 71 1.34 9.61 7.03
CA MET A 71 1.89 9.08 5.79
C MET A 71 1.49 9.96 4.58
N GLY A 72 2.35 9.96 3.55
CA GLY A 72 2.05 10.61 2.27
C GLY A 72 3.23 11.37 1.67
N TRP A 73 3.15 11.67 0.37
CA TRP A 73 4.11 12.55 -0.29
C TRP A 73 4.02 13.96 0.27
N GLY A 74 5.18 14.59 0.57
CA GLY A 74 5.23 15.88 1.25
C GLY A 74 4.76 15.84 2.72
N ARG A 75 4.48 14.65 3.26
CA ARG A 75 4.13 14.39 4.67
C ARG A 75 5.26 13.53 5.30
N GLY A 76 4.92 12.50 6.08
CA GLY A 76 5.85 11.54 6.68
C GLY A 76 6.44 10.50 5.69
N ALA A 77 6.18 10.65 4.39
CA ALA A 77 6.47 9.71 3.31
C ALA A 77 5.71 8.37 3.42
N TRP A 78 6.17 7.35 2.69
CA TRP A 78 5.51 6.06 2.55
C TRP A 78 6.18 4.93 3.35
N TYR A 79 7.23 5.24 4.13
CA TYR A 79 7.98 4.30 4.96
C TYR A 79 8.64 3.14 4.21
N THR A 80 8.91 3.31 2.91
CA THR A 80 9.64 2.30 2.13
C THR A 80 11.16 2.41 2.33
N ALA A 81 11.93 1.44 1.82
CA ALA A 81 13.39 1.53 1.87
C ALA A 81 13.90 2.74 1.06
N ARG A 82 14.97 3.38 1.51
CA ARG A 82 15.46 4.64 0.88
C ARG A 82 15.78 4.50 -0.61
N TRP A 83 16.21 3.33 -1.07
CA TRP A 83 16.47 3.09 -2.49
C TRP A 83 15.17 3.02 -3.31
N VAL A 84 14.09 2.51 -2.72
CA VAL A 84 12.73 2.50 -3.33
C VAL A 84 12.21 3.92 -3.42
N ASP A 85 12.28 4.68 -2.32
CA ASP A 85 11.90 6.09 -2.29
C ASP A 85 12.63 6.87 -3.39
N ARG A 86 13.95 6.69 -3.54
CA ARG A 86 14.74 7.38 -4.59
C ARG A 86 14.37 6.97 -6.01
N LEU A 87 13.93 5.73 -6.22
CA LEU A 87 13.57 5.22 -7.53
C LEU A 87 12.17 5.67 -7.96
N LEU A 88 11.20 5.61 -7.03
CA LEU A 88 9.79 5.84 -7.32
C LEU A 88 9.33 7.26 -6.98
N PHE A 89 9.93 7.88 -5.97
CA PHE A 89 9.58 9.20 -5.44
C PHE A 89 10.83 10.06 -5.24
N PRO A 90 11.64 10.31 -6.30
CA PRO A 90 12.95 10.97 -6.17
C PRO A 90 12.86 12.37 -5.53
N GLU A 91 11.73 13.05 -5.70
CA GLU A 91 11.45 14.39 -5.16
C GLU A 91 10.82 14.36 -3.76
N ASN A 92 10.53 13.18 -3.20
CA ASN A 92 10.03 13.06 -1.84
C ASN A 92 11.17 13.01 -0.82
N GLY A 93 10.95 13.65 0.32
CA GLY A 93 11.86 13.59 1.46
C GLY A 93 12.07 12.15 1.97
N PRO A 94 13.12 11.90 2.76
CA PRO A 94 13.24 10.63 3.47
C PRO A 94 12.03 10.42 4.40
N SER A 95 11.63 9.16 4.59
CA SER A 95 10.57 8.82 5.53
C SER A 95 10.87 9.30 6.95
N ALA A 96 9.91 10.02 7.56
CA ALA A 96 10.04 10.56 8.90
C ALA A 96 10.40 9.45 9.91
N ASP A 97 11.21 9.79 10.90
CA ASP A 97 11.67 8.91 11.99
C ASP A 97 11.04 9.27 13.34
N ARG A 98 10.16 10.27 13.36
CA ARG A 98 9.40 10.70 14.53
C ARG A 98 7.96 11.05 14.16
N ILE A 99 7.11 11.16 15.17
CA ILE A 99 5.77 11.71 15.02
C ILE A 99 5.87 13.21 14.83
N LEU A 100 5.22 13.73 13.78
CA LEU A 100 5.18 15.15 13.45
C LEU A 100 3.82 15.71 13.89
N PRO A 101 3.74 16.50 14.98
CA PRO A 101 2.48 17.02 15.52
C PRO A 101 1.61 17.73 14.47
N GLU A 102 2.24 18.47 13.56
CA GLU A 102 1.61 19.21 12.48
C GLU A 102 0.94 18.34 11.41
N LEU A 103 1.27 17.04 11.36
CA LEU A 103 0.70 16.09 10.40
C LEU A 103 -0.37 15.17 11.01
N GLN A 104 -0.65 15.29 12.32
CA GLN A 104 -1.60 14.42 13.01
C GLN A 104 -3.06 14.81 12.76
N ASP A 105 -3.31 16.04 12.32
CA ASP A 105 -4.66 16.47 11.93
C ASP A 105 -4.95 15.99 10.51
N ILE A 106 -5.74 14.92 10.41
CA ILE A 106 -6.22 14.32 9.17
C ILE A 106 -7.74 14.27 9.21
N CYS A 107 -8.38 14.61 8.09
CA CYS A 107 -9.82 14.67 7.99
C CYS A 107 -10.33 14.02 6.70
N VAL A 108 -11.56 13.53 6.73
CA VAL A 108 -12.24 13.02 5.54
C VAL A 108 -12.33 14.13 4.49
N GLY A 109 -12.00 13.79 3.24
CA GLY A 109 -11.90 14.71 2.10
C GLY A 109 -10.49 15.23 1.84
N MET A 110 -9.57 15.14 2.81
CA MET A 110 -8.19 15.59 2.65
C MET A 110 -7.50 14.88 1.48
N PHE A 111 -6.84 15.65 0.63
CA PHE A 111 -6.05 15.13 -0.47
C PHE A 111 -4.59 14.93 -0.03
N ILE A 112 -4.08 13.71 -0.21
CA ILE A 112 -2.71 13.31 0.03
C ILE A 112 -2.05 13.09 -1.33
N PRO A 113 -1.13 13.96 -1.76
CA PRO A 113 -0.40 13.76 -3.01
C PRO A 113 0.38 12.44 -3.01
N ASP A 114 0.61 11.88 -4.18
CA ASP A 114 1.50 10.73 -4.41
C ASP A 114 2.72 11.07 -5.28
N GLY A 115 2.87 12.34 -5.63
CA GLY A 115 3.94 12.89 -6.44
C GLY A 115 3.92 14.43 -6.47
N PRO A 116 4.73 15.05 -7.33
CA PRO A 116 4.83 16.51 -7.44
C PRO A 116 3.45 17.16 -7.72
N PRO A 117 3.14 18.34 -7.17
CA PRO A 117 1.80 18.94 -7.27
C PRO A 117 1.26 19.09 -8.71
N GLU A 118 2.16 19.22 -9.69
CA GLU A 118 1.87 19.37 -11.11
C GLU A 118 1.21 18.11 -11.71
N THR A 119 1.47 16.93 -11.14
CA THR A 119 0.89 15.67 -11.62
C THR A 119 -0.59 15.57 -11.29
N LYS A 120 -1.04 16.26 -10.23
CA LYS A 120 -2.41 16.18 -9.68
C LYS A 120 -2.84 14.72 -9.45
N THR A 121 -1.90 13.87 -9.04
CA THR A 121 -2.11 12.48 -8.68
C THR A 121 -2.04 12.38 -7.15
N GLY A 122 -2.91 11.58 -6.55
CA GLY A 122 -2.94 11.40 -5.10
C GLY A 122 -4.16 10.64 -4.63
N LEU A 123 -4.30 10.52 -3.32
CA LEU A 123 -5.40 9.82 -2.67
C LEU A 123 -6.22 10.78 -1.80
N HIS A 124 -7.53 10.64 -1.81
CA HIS A 124 -8.42 11.29 -0.87
C HIS A 124 -8.67 10.38 0.34
N VAL A 125 -8.63 10.97 1.52
CA VAL A 125 -9.12 10.30 2.74
C VAL A 125 -10.63 10.20 2.65
N VAL A 126 -11.17 8.99 2.68
CA VAL A 126 -12.62 8.76 2.56
C VAL A 126 -13.26 8.27 3.85
N GLU A 127 -12.49 7.61 4.71
CA GLU A 127 -12.96 7.15 6.01
C GLU A 127 -11.79 7.11 7.01
N ILE A 128 -12.09 7.51 8.25
CA ILE A 128 -11.16 7.47 9.38
C ILE A 128 -11.90 6.84 10.55
N GLN A 129 -11.39 5.71 11.04
CA GLN A 129 -11.74 5.11 12.32
C GLN A 129 -10.47 5.14 13.19
N PRO A 130 -10.36 6.09 14.14
CA PRO A 130 -9.15 6.25 14.96
C PRO A 130 -8.67 4.91 15.55
N GLU A 131 -7.37 4.67 15.41
CA GLU A 131 -6.67 3.45 15.88
C GLU A 131 -7.21 2.12 15.32
N ARG A 132 -8.04 2.16 14.26
CA ARG A 132 -8.69 0.98 13.69
C ARG A 132 -8.59 0.90 12.18
N ALA A 133 -8.96 1.96 11.46
CA ALA A 133 -8.98 1.94 10.01
C ALA A 133 -8.73 3.30 9.38
N LEU A 134 -7.91 3.34 8.33
CA LEU A 134 -7.76 4.48 7.44
C LEU A 134 -8.04 4.01 6.00
N VAL A 135 -9.04 4.64 5.36
CA VAL A 135 -9.44 4.32 3.99
C VAL A 135 -9.08 5.52 3.10
N LEU A 136 -8.33 5.24 2.05
CA LEU A 136 -7.93 6.19 1.02
C LEU A 136 -8.47 5.73 -0.35
N ARG A 137 -8.86 6.67 -1.20
CA ARG A 137 -9.29 6.39 -2.58
C ARG A 137 -8.63 7.35 -3.56
N SER A 138 -8.20 6.82 -4.70
CA SER A 138 -7.72 7.60 -5.83
C SER A 138 -8.50 7.25 -7.10
N ASN A 139 -9.01 8.29 -7.75
CA ASN A 139 -9.53 8.26 -9.12
C ASN A 139 -8.65 9.08 -10.09
N SER A 140 -7.52 9.58 -9.59
CA SER A 140 -6.62 10.49 -10.30
C SER A 140 -5.21 9.93 -10.44
N HIS A 141 -4.97 8.68 -10.02
CA HIS A 141 -3.64 8.08 -9.95
C HIS A 141 -2.95 7.89 -11.31
N LEU A 142 -3.69 7.98 -12.43
CA LEU A 142 -3.10 7.94 -13.76
C LEU A 142 -2.41 9.26 -14.12
N PRO A 143 -1.23 9.20 -14.77
CA PRO A 143 -0.63 10.37 -15.40
C PRO A 143 -1.62 11.08 -16.32
N MET A 144 -1.59 12.42 -16.34
CA MET A 144 -2.58 13.24 -17.02
C MET A 144 -2.79 12.84 -18.49
N ASN A 145 -1.71 12.50 -19.20
CA ASN A 145 -1.73 12.07 -20.61
C ASN A 145 -2.38 10.70 -20.86
N TRP A 146 -2.66 9.93 -19.81
CA TRP A 146 -3.35 8.64 -19.88
C TRP A 146 -4.82 8.72 -19.44
N ARG A 147 -5.25 9.79 -18.78
CA ARG A 147 -6.61 9.90 -18.21
C ARG A 147 -7.74 9.89 -19.25
N ASP A 148 -7.44 10.29 -20.49
CA ASP A 148 -8.41 10.22 -21.60
C ASP A 148 -8.46 8.83 -22.25
N ARG A 149 -7.52 7.93 -21.92
CA ARG A 149 -7.34 6.61 -22.56
C ARG A 149 -7.67 5.45 -21.65
N ALA A 150 -7.57 5.66 -20.35
CA ALA A 150 -7.88 4.66 -19.33
C ALA A 150 -8.39 5.34 -18.06
N THR A 151 -9.20 4.60 -17.32
CA THR A 151 -9.61 4.97 -15.96
C THR A 151 -9.00 3.98 -14.97
N LEU A 152 -8.72 4.48 -13.77
CA LEU A 152 -8.26 3.72 -12.63
C LEU A 152 -8.98 4.24 -11.40
N ASP A 153 -9.73 3.36 -10.75
CA ASP A 153 -10.27 3.61 -9.43
C ASP A 153 -9.57 2.66 -8.47
N TRP A 154 -8.96 3.22 -7.43
CA TRP A 154 -8.06 2.53 -6.53
C TRP A 154 -8.35 2.92 -5.09
N THR A 155 -8.50 1.92 -4.21
CA THR A 155 -8.57 2.11 -2.77
C THR A 155 -7.39 1.47 -2.04
N TRP A 156 -6.92 2.15 -1.01
CA TRP A 156 -6.00 1.64 0.00
C TRP A 156 -6.72 1.63 1.35
N VAL A 157 -6.70 0.49 2.02
CA VAL A 157 -7.35 0.26 3.30
C VAL A 157 -6.31 -0.25 4.28
N PHE A 158 -6.09 0.50 5.35
CA PHE A 158 -5.15 0.15 6.41
C PHE A 158 -5.96 -0.16 7.66
N VAL A 159 -5.94 -1.42 8.13
CA VAL A 159 -6.67 -1.88 9.31
C VAL A 159 -5.71 -2.29 10.40
N LEU A 160 -5.95 -1.78 11.61
CA LEU A 160 -5.25 -2.10 12.83
C LEU A 160 -6.18 -2.93 13.72
N THR A 161 -5.88 -4.22 13.87
CA THR A 161 -6.62 -5.10 14.77
C THR A 161 -5.79 -5.35 16.03
N PRO A 162 -6.26 -4.97 17.23
CA PRO A 162 -5.57 -5.31 18.46
C PRO A 162 -5.53 -6.83 18.65
N VAL A 163 -4.37 -7.36 19.03
CA VAL A 163 -4.15 -8.76 19.39
C VAL A 163 -3.37 -8.82 20.72
N ASP A 164 -3.40 -9.97 21.38
CA ASP A 164 -2.76 -10.17 22.70
C ASP A 164 -3.17 -9.09 23.71
N ASP A 165 -4.47 -8.99 23.96
CA ASP A 165 -5.09 -8.02 24.88
C ASP A 165 -4.74 -6.55 24.56
N GLY A 166 -4.45 -6.27 23.28
CA GLY A 166 -4.14 -4.94 22.77
C GLY A 166 -2.68 -4.52 22.93
N GLN A 167 -1.81 -5.41 23.41
CA GLN A 167 -0.35 -5.13 23.48
C GLN A 167 0.30 -5.15 22.11
N ARG A 168 -0.31 -5.84 21.14
CA ARG A 168 0.19 -5.98 19.78
C ARG A 168 -0.87 -5.63 18.77
N THR A 169 -0.44 -5.35 17.55
CA THR A 169 -1.32 -4.96 16.46
C THR A 169 -1.10 -5.86 15.27
N ARG A 170 -2.19 -6.49 14.80
CA ARG A 170 -2.23 -7.06 13.46
C ARG A 170 -2.52 -5.94 12.48
N TYR A 171 -1.51 -5.52 11.74
CA TYR A 171 -1.59 -4.47 10.72
C TYR A 171 -1.84 -5.11 9.35
N HIS A 172 -3.01 -4.84 8.77
CA HIS A 172 -3.44 -5.33 7.47
C HIS A 172 -3.59 -4.16 6.49
N PHE A 173 -2.87 -4.23 5.38
CA PHE A 173 -3.01 -3.34 4.24
C PHE A 173 -3.69 -4.08 3.08
N ARG A 174 -4.85 -3.58 2.63
CA ARG A 174 -5.55 -4.04 1.43
C ARG A 174 -5.52 -2.96 0.36
N SER A 175 -5.25 -3.38 -0.87
CA SER A 175 -5.34 -2.53 -2.05
C SER A 175 -6.32 -3.17 -3.04
N ARG A 176 -7.32 -2.41 -3.48
CA ARG A 176 -8.33 -2.85 -4.46
C ARG A 176 -8.43 -1.85 -5.58
N TRP A 177 -8.41 -2.33 -6.81
CA TRP A 177 -8.53 -1.46 -7.96
C TRP A 177 -9.23 -2.10 -9.15
N VAL A 178 -9.82 -1.23 -9.95
CA VAL A 178 -10.48 -1.55 -11.23
C VAL A 178 -9.97 -0.58 -12.27
N THR A 179 -9.82 -1.07 -13.50
CA THR A 179 -9.47 -0.23 -14.63
C THR A 179 -10.37 -0.50 -15.82
N ASP A 180 -10.50 0.52 -16.66
CA ASP A 180 -11.11 0.42 -17.97
C ASP A 180 -10.15 1.10 -18.96
N PRO A 181 -9.75 0.43 -20.06
CA PRO A 181 -10.14 -0.91 -20.53
C PRO A 181 -9.47 -2.08 -19.81
N TRP A 182 -10.06 -3.28 -19.94
CA TRP A 182 -9.63 -4.50 -19.23
C TRP A 182 -8.15 -4.88 -19.44
N TRP A 183 -7.56 -4.59 -20.61
CA TRP A 183 -6.15 -4.93 -20.87
C TRP A 183 -5.19 -4.12 -20.01
N PHE A 184 -5.62 -2.94 -19.55
CA PHE A 184 -4.85 -2.13 -18.61
C PHE A 184 -4.79 -2.82 -17.24
N THR A 185 -5.85 -3.56 -16.86
CA THR A 185 -5.84 -4.45 -15.69
C THR A 185 -4.76 -5.51 -15.81
N LEU A 186 -4.62 -6.15 -16.98
CA LEU A 186 -3.60 -7.18 -17.18
C LEU A 186 -2.18 -6.60 -17.04
N GLY A 187 -1.94 -5.41 -17.60
CA GLY A 187 -0.67 -4.69 -17.45
C GLY A 187 -0.37 -4.36 -15.99
N GLY A 188 -1.36 -3.84 -15.25
CA GLY A 188 -1.22 -3.57 -13.82
C GLY A 188 -1.01 -4.84 -13.00
N TRP A 189 -1.66 -5.95 -13.36
CA TRP A 189 -1.51 -7.22 -12.66
C TRP A 189 -0.10 -7.82 -12.83
N LEU A 190 0.52 -7.69 -14.01
CA LEU A 190 1.89 -8.16 -14.27
C LEU A 190 2.98 -7.16 -13.83
N GLY A 191 2.66 -5.87 -13.73
CA GLY A 191 3.66 -4.85 -13.38
C GLY A 191 3.53 -4.35 -11.94
N ILE A 192 2.34 -3.88 -11.58
CA ILE A 192 2.07 -3.21 -10.30
C ILE A 192 2.03 -4.21 -9.16
N VAL A 193 1.38 -5.37 -9.31
CA VAL A 193 1.27 -6.35 -8.20
C VAL A 193 2.64 -6.88 -7.75
N PRO A 194 3.57 -7.29 -8.63
CA PRO A 194 4.94 -7.62 -8.24
C PRO A 194 5.69 -6.46 -7.57
N ALA A 195 5.53 -5.23 -8.06
CA ALA A 195 6.16 -4.05 -7.45
C ALA A 195 5.57 -3.74 -6.06
N ASP A 196 4.26 -3.91 -5.92
CA ASP A 196 3.49 -3.74 -4.68
C ASP A 196 4.00 -4.67 -3.59
N PHE A 197 4.44 -5.90 -3.92
CA PHE A 197 5.11 -6.77 -2.95
C PHE A 197 6.24 -6.06 -2.21
N LEU A 198 7.14 -5.40 -2.94
CA LEU A 198 8.29 -4.71 -2.36
C LEU A 198 7.86 -3.47 -1.59
N MET A 199 6.99 -2.66 -2.19
CA MET A 199 6.51 -1.41 -1.58
C MET A 199 5.70 -1.67 -0.31
N SER A 200 4.67 -2.52 -0.39
CA SER A 200 3.82 -2.89 0.73
C SER A 200 4.62 -3.56 1.84
N ARG A 201 5.51 -4.50 1.51
CA ARG A 201 6.37 -5.14 2.53
C ARG A 201 7.24 -4.11 3.25
N ASP A 202 7.90 -3.24 2.50
CA ASP A 202 8.83 -2.27 3.07
C ASP A 202 8.06 -1.21 3.88
N HIS A 203 6.90 -0.75 3.41
CA HIS A 203 5.97 0.10 4.16
C HIS A 203 5.58 -0.54 5.50
N LEU A 204 5.03 -1.77 5.48
CA LEU A 204 4.59 -2.48 6.68
C LEU A 204 5.72 -2.64 7.70
N ARG A 205 6.92 -3.01 7.23
CA ARG A 205 8.12 -3.15 8.07
C ARG A 205 8.64 -1.80 8.57
N GLY A 206 8.55 -0.77 7.76
CA GLY A 206 8.95 0.59 8.09
C GLY A 206 8.08 1.18 9.19
N VAL A 207 6.78 0.94 9.15
CA VAL A 207 5.83 1.30 10.22
C VAL A 207 6.09 0.45 11.47
N LYS A 208 6.23 -0.89 11.32
CA LYS A 208 6.54 -1.80 12.43
C LYS A 208 7.72 -1.32 13.27
N ARG A 209 8.87 -1.11 12.61
CA ARG A 209 10.11 -0.68 13.28
C ARG A 209 9.89 0.58 14.12
N ARG A 210 9.26 1.59 13.54
CA ARG A 210 9.05 2.90 14.17
C ARG A 210 8.05 2.86 15.32
N ALA A 211 6.99 2.07 15.17
CA ALA A 211 6.00 1.89 16.23
C ALA A 211 6.61 1.14 17.43
N GLU A 212 7.42 0.11 17.18
CA GLU A 212 8.09 -0.66 18.24
C GLU A 212 9.17 0.17 18.96
N GLU A 213 9.98 0.93 18.21
CA GLU A 213 10.96 1.88 18.78
C GLU A 213 10.27 2.92 19.68
N LEU A 214 9.16 3.51 19.22
CA LEU A 214 8.38 4.48 20.01
C LEU A 214 7.87 3.93 21.34
N THR A 215 7.56 2.63 21.41
CA THR A 215 7.13 1.98 22.64
C THR A 215 8.25 1.54 23.56
N HIS A 216 9.47 1.36 23.04
CA HIS A 216 10.63 0.99 23.85
C HIS A 216 11.28 2.18 24.55
N ASP A 217 11.12 3.38 23.99
CA ASP A 217 11.68 4.62 24.54
C ASP A 217 10.80 5.27 25.64
N HIS A 218 9.66 4.65 25.99
CA HIS A 218 8.72 5.07 27.05
C HIS A 218 8.63 4.02 28.16
#